data_AF-A0A1F9VAX1-F1
#
_entry.id   AF-A0A1F9VAX1-F1
#
_cell.length_a   1.000
_cell.length_b   1.000
_cell.length_c   1.000
_cell.angle_alpha   90.00
_cell.angle_beta   90.00
_cell.angle_gamma   90.00
#
_symmetry.space_group_name_H-M   'P 1'
#
loop_
_entity.id
_entity.type
_entity.pdbx_description
1 polymer ?
#
loop_
_entity_poly.entity_id
_entity_poly.type
_entity_poly.pdbx_seq_one_letter_code
_entity_poly.pdbx_strand_id
1 'polypeptide(L)'
;MTDKPRLIEHTFPLKQASLREISRKAPCPCGSGRKYKKCCMPQVERGMPAGADNSADFVDPAQMGKGPMARMTDFAKPLIDAAGNDPKAVENAFSFGMIFWNLAVAGKEFVVEELPKVESAMCKSDKDRRHFRAMARIMFERYQGMRPGSGADLVPALEEIWGKDFSAGIGVTGWVGRIANAARSRFAAGSEG
;
A
#
# COMPACT_ATOMS: atom_id res chain seq x y z
N MET A 1 5.89 18.24 -41.46
CA MET A 1 6.70 18.04 -40.24
C MET A 1 5.85 18.40 -39.03
N THR A 2 5.17 17.42 -38.44
CA THR A 2 4.70 17.47 -37.05
C THR A 2 4.62 16.03 -36.57
N ASP A 3 5.74 15.58 -36.00
CA ASP A 3 5.88 14.26 -35.42
C ASP A 3 5.06 14.20 -34.12
N LYS A 4 4.14 13.23 -34.01
CA LYS A 4 3.33 13.03 -32.81
C LYS A 4 4.15 12.21 -31.81
N PRO A 5 4.25 12.60 -30.53
CA PRO A 5 5.11 11.90 -29.58
C PRO A 5 4.60 10.48 -29.34
N ARG A 6 5.51 9.52 -29.42
CA ARG A 6 5.27 8.10 -29.12
C ARG A 6 4.85 7.98 -27.65
N LEU A 7 3.61 7.54 -27.42
CA LEU A 7 3.15 7.11 -26.11
C LEU A 7 3.84 5.80 -25.75
N ILE A 8 4.37 5.75 -24.54
CA ILE A 8 5.24 4.71 -24.00
C ILE A 8 4.39 3.44 -23.76
N GLU A 9 4.69 2.37 -24.49
CA GLU A 9 3.98 1.07 -24.49
C GLU A 9 4.39 0.14 -23.33
N HIS A 10 4.19 0.54 -22.07
CA HIS A 10 4.44 -0.39 -20.96
C HIS A 10 3.36 -0.30 -19.87
N THR A 11 2.24 -1.00 -20.09
CA THR A 11 1.40 -1.58 -19.01
C THR A 11 0.33 -2.51 -19.62
N PHE A 12 0.41 -3.80 -19.25
CA PHE A 12 -0.58 -4.89 -19.40
C PHE A 12 -1.23 -5.14 -20.78
N PRO A 13 -1.17 -6.36 -21.35
CA PRO A 13 -1.68 -6.66 -22.68
C PRO A 13 -3.20 -6.90 -22.64
N LEU A 14 -3.99 -5.91 -22.24
CA LEU A 14 -5.39 -5.89 -22.64
C LEU A 14 -5.44 -5.20 -23.99
N LYS A 15 -5.38 -6.01 -25.07
CA LYS A 15 -5.64 -5.57 -26.45
C LYS A 15 -6.83 -4.61 -26.44
N GLN A 16 -6.59 -3.34 -26.77
CA GLN A 16 -7.60 -2.27 -26.82
C GLN A 16 -8.86 -2.64 -27.61
N ALA A 17 -8.78 -3.66 -28.48
CA ALA A 17 -9.89 -4.23 -29.22
C ALA A 17 -10.94 -4.94 -28.34
N SER A 18 -10.58 -5.55 -27.19
CA SER A 18 -11.53 -6.34 -26.38
C SER A 18 -12.37 -5.51 -25.40
N LEU A 19 -11.95 -4.29 -25.05
CA LEU A 19 -12.67 -3.42 -24.11
C LEU A 19 -14.01 -2.90 -24.66
N ARG A 20 -14.19 -2.88 -25.99
CA ARG A 20 -15.45 -2.49 -26.64
C ARG A 20 -16.52 -3.58 -26.61
N GLU A 21 -16.15 -4.82 -26.29
CA GLU A 21 -17.05 -5.99 -26.28
C GLU A 21 -17.44 -6.44 -24.87
N ILE A 22 -16.90 -5.80 -23.83
CA ILE A 22 -17.23 -6.16 -22.45
C ILE A 22 -18.66 -5.75 -22.13
N SER A 23 -19.50 -6.75 -21.88
CA SER A 23 -20.88 -6.54 -21.42
C SER A 23 -20.90 -5.68 -20.16
N ARG A 24 -21.75 -4.64 -20.13
CA ARG A 24 -21.94 -3.72 -19.00
C ARG A 24 -22.21 -4.44 -17.67
N LYS A 25 -22.77 -5.64 -17.71
CA LYS A 25 -23.11 -6.45 -16.53
C LYS A 25 -22.03 -7.49 -16.16
N ALA A 26 -21.05 -7.75 -17.02
CA ALA A 26 -19.96 -8.69 -16.76
C ALA A 26 -19.06 -8.19 -15.61
N PRO A 27 -18.33 -9.09 -14.91
CA PRO A 27 -17.28 -8.69 -13.97
C PRO A 27 -16.20 -7.84 -14.68
N CYS A 28 -15.69 -6.77 -14.04
CA CYS A 28 -14.65 -5.94 -14.65
C CYS A 28 -13.33 -6.73 -14.78
N PRO A 29 -12.64 -6.68 -15.93
CA PRO A 29 -11.35 -7.33 -16.14
C PRO A 29 -10.20 -6.79 -15.27
N CYS A 30 -10.38 -5.71 -14.51
CA CYS A 30 -9.35 -5.21 -13.59
C CYS A 30 -9.20 -6.04 -12.30
N GLY A 31 -9.97 -7.13 -12.15
CA GLY A 31 -9.89 -7.99 -10.97
C GLY A 31 -10.70 -7.49 -9.76
N SER A 32 -11.43 -6.37 -9.85
CA SER A 32 -12.18 -5.82 -8.71
C SER A 32 -13.42 -6.62 -8.27
N GLY A 33 -13.83 -7.63 -9.04
CA GLY A 33 -15.06 -8.41 -8.80
C GLY A 33 -16.37 -7.63 -9.02
N ARG A 34 -16.31 -6.34 -9.38
CA ARG A 34 -17.49 -5.47 -9.60
C ARG A 34 -18.00 -5.57 -11.04
N LYS A 35 -19.28 -5.25 -11.28
CA LYS A 35 -19.85 -5.14 -12.64
C LYS A 35 -19.10 -4.06 -13.43
N TYR A 36 -18.77 -4.30 -14.70
CA TYR A 36 -17.99 -3.41 -15.57
C TYR A 36 -18.55 -1.98 -15.61
N LYS A 37 -19.88 -1.84 -15.73
CA LYS A 37 -20.57 -0.53 -15.70
C LYS A 37 -20.40 0.28 -14.41
N LYS A 38 -20.06 -0.38 -13.30
CA LYS A 38 -19.87 0.23 -11.97
C LYS A 38 -18.38 0.34 -11.59
N CYS A 39 -17.47 -0.01 -12.50
CA CYS A 39 -16.04 -0.04 -12.20
C CYS A 39 -15.27 0.73 -13.27
N CYS A 40 -14.86 0.05 -14.33
CA CYS A 40 -13.89 0.57 -15.29
C CYS A 40 -14.56 1.34 -16.45
N MET A 41 -15.83 1.04 -16.75
CA MET A 41 -16.56 1.67 -17.85
C MET A 41 -16.68 3.21 -17.70
N PRO A 42 -17.07 3.78 -16.54
CA PRO A 42 -17.09 5.24 -16.37
C PRO A 42 -15.70 5.90 -16.45
N GLN A 43 -14.63 5.14 -16.22
CA GLN A 43 -13.25 5.64 -16.34
C GLN A 43 -12.82 5.68 -17.82
N VAL A 44 -13.11 4.60 -18.55
CA VAL A 44 -12.87 4.50 -20.00
C VAL A 44 -13.64 5.57 -20.78
N GLU A 45 -14.91 5.81 -20.42
CA GLU A 45 -15.73 6.87 -21.04
C GLU A 45 -15.18 8.28 -20.81
N ARG A 46 -14.44 8.49 -19.72
CA ARG A 46 -13.77 9.76 -19.40
C ARG A 46 -12.34 9.85 -19.97
N GLY A 47 -11.93 8.90 -20.80
CA GLY A 47 -10.60 8.88 -21.43
C GLY A 47 -9.46 8.47 -20.49
N MET A 48 -9.77 7.83 -19.35
CA MET A 48 -8.77 7.27 -18.43
C MET A 48 -8.55 5.77 -18.70
N PRO A 49 -7.32 5.25 -18.50
CA PRO A 49 -7.05 3.83 -18.70
C PRO A 49 -7.87 2.95 -17.74
N ALA A 50 -8.46 1.89 -18.28
CA ALA A 50 -9.24 0.92 -17.50
C ALA A 50 -8.34 0.24 -16.46
N GLY A 51 -8.65 0.44 -15.17
CA GLY A 51 -7.84 -0.13 -14.09
C GLY A 51 -6.81 0.83 -13.50
N ALA A 52 -6.78 2.10 -13.90
CA ALA A 52 -6.26 3.14 -13.01
C ALA A 52 -7.21 3.23 -11.82
N ASP A 53 -6.81 2.57 -10.73
CA ASP A 53 -7.43 2.71 -9.43
C ASP A 53 -7.19 4.13 -8.94
N ASN A 54 -8.07 5.04 -9.33
CA ASN A 54 -8.09 6.38 -8.79
C ASN A 54 -8.24 6.25 -7.26
N SER A 55 -7.14 6.47 -6.54
CA SER A 55 -7.07 6.72 -5.09
C SER A 55 -7.94 7.91 -4.63
N ALA A 56 -8.68 8.52 -5.57
CA ALA A 56 -9.69 9.55 -5.36
C ALA A 56 -11.13 9.01 -5.13
N ASP A 57 -11.48 7.80 -5.57
CA ASP A 57 -12.90 7.36 -5.62
C ASP A 57 -13.37 6.54 -4.40
N PHE A 58 -12.52 6.26 -3.41
CA PHE A 58 -12.97 5.83 -2.08
C PHE A 58 -12.91 7.03 -1.13
N VAL A 59 -13.88 7.90 -1.30
CA VAL A 59 -14.19 8.92 -0.31
C VAL A 59 -14.96 8.23 0.80
N ASP A 60 -14.27 7.79 1.85
CA ASP A 60 -14.91 7.69 3.17
C ASP A 60 -15.62 9.03 3.42
N PRO A 61 -16.93 9.07 3.73
CA PRO A 61 -17.63 10.31 4.05
C PRO A 61 -16.89 11.14 5.11
N ALA A 62 -16.19 10.50 6.05
CA ALA A 62 -15.34 11.15 7.05
C ALA A 62 -14.04 11.74 6.47
N GLN A 63 -13.65 11.36 5.26
CA GLN A 63 -12.50 11.88 4.50
C GLN A 63 -12.90 12.72 3.27
N MET A 64 -14.19 13.02 3.11
CA MET A 64 -14.67 13.98 2.13
C MET A 64 -14.16 15.38 2.49
N GLY A 65 -13.47 16.06 1.56
CA GLY A 65 -12.83 17.36 1.80
C GLY A 65 -11.44 17.30 2.47
N LYS A 66 -10.95 16.12 2.88
CA LYS A 66 -9.58 15.96 3.35
C LYS A 66 -8.62 15.83 2.17
N GLY A 67 -7.59 16.69 2.13
CA GLY A 67 -6.51 16.59 1.14
C GLY A 67 -5.70 15.29 1.29
N PRO A 68 -4.91 14.91 0.28
CA PRO A 68 -4.13 13.66 0.27
C PRO A 68 -3.25 13.47 1.52
N MET A 69 -2.64 14.56 2.00
CA MET A 69 -1.80 14.53 3.20
C MET A 69 -2.59 14.24 4.49
N ALA A 70 -3.82 14.72 4.60
CA ALA A 70 -4.66 14.43 5.77
C ALA A 70 -5.09 12.96 5.79
N ARG A 71 -5.35 12.34 4.63
CA ARG A 71 -5.62 10.90 4.53
C ARG A 71 -4.40 10.05 4.89
N MET A 72 -3.23 10.48 4.42
CA MET A 72 -1.96 9.85 4.78
C MET A 72 -1.67 9.96 6.28
N THR A 73 -1.96 11.11 6.87
CA THR A 73 -1.85 11.33 8.32
C THR A 73 -2.81 10.42 9.09
N ASP A 74 -4.07 10.32 8.63
CA ASP A 74 -5.04 9.39 9.22
C ASP A 74 -4.55 7.94 9.12
N PHE A 75 -3.98 7.53 7.99
CA PHE A 75 -3.43 6.18 7.81
C PHE A 75 -2.23 5.93 8.74
N ALA A 76 -1.26 6.84 8.80
CA ALA A 76 -0.06 6.70 9.61
C ALA A 76 -0.28 6.98 11.12
N LYS A 77 -1.47 7.44 11.51
CA LYS A 77 -1.77 7.86 12.89
C LYS A 77 -1.29 6.90 13.98
N PRO A 78 -1.49 5.57 13.90
CA PRO A 78 -1.01 4.66 14.95
C PRO A 78 0.52 4.69 15.12
N LEU A 79 1.26 4.89 14.03
CA LEU A 79 2.72 4.98 14.06
C LEU A 79 3.17 6.35 14.58
N ILE A 80 2.46 7.42 14.23
CA ILE A 80 2.72 8.78 14.73
C ILE A 80 2.46 8.84 16.23
N ASP A 81 1.33 8.31 16.70
CA ASP A 81 1.00 8.25 18.12
C ASP A 81 2.04 7.42 18.89
N ALA A 82 2.53 6.31 18.30
CA ALA A 82 3.57 5.47 18.87
C ALA A 82 4.99 6.09 18.85
N ALA A 83 5.23 7.07 17.98
CA ALA A 83 6.47 7.84 17.89
C ALA A 83 6.58 8.90 18.99
N GLY A 84 5.46 9.33 19.58
CA GLY A 84 5.43 10.36 20.61
C GLY A 84 5.92 11.72 20.07
N ASN A 85 6.69 12.46 20.87
CA ASN A 85 7.18 13.80 20.53
C ASN A 85 8.56 13.81 19.85
N ASP A 86 9.10 12.66 19.45
CA ASP A 86 10.39 12.60 18.74
C ASP A 86 10.19 12.94 17.25
N PRO A 87 10.68 14.10 16.75
CA PRO A 87 10.48 14.51 15.37
C PRO A 87 11.01 13.49 14.36
N LYS A 88 12.10 12.80 14.72
CA LYS A 88 12.69 11.81 13.83
C LYS A 88 11.84 10.55 13.80
N ALA A 89 11.36 10.10 14.95
CA ALA A 89 10.41 8.98 15.01
C ALA A 89 9.15 9.27 14.19
N VAL A 90 8.61 10.50 14.27
CA VAL A 90 7.44 10.93 13.50
C VAL A 90 7.72 10.91 11.98
N GLU A 91 8.88 11.40 11.54
CA GLU A 91 9.27 11.31 10.13
C GLU A 91 9.30 9.86 9.63
N ASN A 92 9.86 8.94 10.43
CA ASN A 92 9.89 7.52 10.04
C ASN A 92 8.50 6.89 10.08
N ALA A 93 7.61 7.32 10.98
CA ALA A 93 6.22 6.90 10.98
C ALA A 93 5.53 7.23 9.65
N PHE A 94 5.76 8.42 9.10
CA PHE A 94 5.26 8.79 7.77
C PHE A 94 5.89 7.95 6.65
N SER A 95 7.21 7.74 6.67
CA SER A 95 7.88 6.89 5.67
C SER A 95 7.35 5.46 5.68
N PHE A 96 7.21 4.85 6.86
CA PHE A 96 6.63 3.51 6.99
C PHE A 96 5.17 3.50 6.54
N GLY A 97 4.37 4.50 6.90
CA GLY A 97 3.03 4.65 6.39
C GLY A 97 3.01 4.62 4.85
N MET A 98 3.86 5.41 4.19
CA MET A 98 3.90 5.45 2.73
C MET A 98 4.31 4.10 2.13
N ILE A 99 5.31 3.43 2.71
CA ILE A 99 5.76 2.11 2.28
C ILE A 99 4.62 1.09 2.39
N PHE A 100 3.96 1.00 3.54
CA PHE A 100 2.85 0.04 3.72
C PHE A 100 1.65 0.36 2.86
N TRP A 101 1.37 1.65 2.61
CA TRP A 101 0.33 2.04 1.66
C TRP A 101 0.64 1.54 0.25
N ASN A 102 1.86 1.80 -0.24
CA ASN A 102 2.29 1.37 -1.57
C ASN A 102 2.30 -0.16 -1.70
N LEU A 103 2.78 -0.87 -0.68
CA LEU A 103 2.72 -2.33 -0.60
C LEU A 103 1.28 -2.84 -0.66
N ALA A 104 0.37 -2.24 0.11
CA ALA A 104 -1.02 -2.64 0.12
C ALA A 104 -1.73 -2.37 -1.22
N VAL A 105 -1.34 -1.32 -1.94
CA VAL A 105 -1.80 -1.03 -3.30
C VAL A 105 -1.23 -2.03 -4.31
N ALA A 106 0.03 -2.45 -4.16
CA ALA A 106 0.68 -3.42 -5.05
C ALA A 106 0.03 -4.81 -5.01
N GLY A 107 -0.66 -5.16 -3.92
CA GLY A 107 -1.49 -6.36 -3.82
C GLY A 107 -0.78 -7.56 -3.19
N LYS A 108 -1.55 -8.63 -2.97
CA LYS A 108 -1.13 -9.78 -2.16
C LYS A 108 0.13 -10.44 -2.69
N GLU A 109 0.19 -10.74 -3.99
CA GLU A 109 1.30 -11.48 -4.60
C GLU A 109 2.63 -10.76 -4.37
N PHE A 110 2.64 -9.44 -4.52
CA PHE A 110 3.84 -8.64 -4.27
C PHE A 110 4.20 -8.59 -2.78
N VAL A 111 3.20 -8.40 -1.91
CA VAL A 111 3.41 -8.27 -0.47
C VAL A 111 3.98 -9.54 0.14
N VAL A 112 3.43 -10.72 -0.21
CA VAL A 112 3.91 -12.01 0.34
C VAL A 112 5.34 -12.32 -0.08
N GLU A 113 5.76 -11.84 -1.24
CA GLU A 113 7.11 -12.05 -1.76
C GLU A 113 8.12 -11.07 -1.15
N GLU A 114 7.79 -9.77 -1.16
CA GLU A 114 8.77 -8.72 -0.86
C GLU A 114 8.86 -8.39 0.62
N LEU A 115 7.75 -8.43 1.35
CA LEU A 115 7.72 -7.97 2.74
C LEU A 115 8.63 -8.79 3.68
N PRO A 116 8.74 -10.13 3.56
CA PRO A 116 9.71 -10.91 4.35
C PRO A 116 11.18 -10.55 4.02
N LYS A 117 11.47 -10.18 2.77
CA LYS A 117 12.81 -9.72 2.36
C LYS A 117 13.14 -8.37 3.02
N VAL A 118 12.18 -7.44 2.99
CA VAL A 118 12.29 -6.13 3.66
C VAL A 118 12.48 -6.31 5.17
N GLU A 119 11.69 -7.18 5.80
CA GLU A 119 11.84 -7.50 7.22
C GLU A 119 13.28 -7.93 7.54
N SER A 120 13.80 -8.89 6.78
CA SER A 120 15.12 -9.48 6.97
C SER A 120 16.25 -8.46 6.78
N ALA A 121 16.08 -7.53 5.84
CA ALA A 121 17.05 -6.47 5.57
C ALA A 121 17.06 -5.38 6.67
N MET A 122 15.90 -5.08 7.23
CA MET A 122 15.72 -3.98 8.20
C MET A 122 15.90 -4.40 9.66
N CYS A 123 15.56 -5.64 10.01
CA CYS A 123 15.48 -6.10 11.39
C CYS A 123 16.69 -6.96 11.80
N LYS A 124 17.40 -6.55 12.85
CA LYS A 124 18.63 -7.22 13.31
C LYS A 124 18.39 -8.24 14.41
N SER A 125 17.27 -8.17 15.11
CA SER A 125 16.92 -9.05 16.23
C SER A 125 15.52 -9.65 16.04
N ASP A 126 15.24 -10.76 16.74
CA ASP A 126 13.88 -11.33 16.79
C ASP A 126 12.87 -10.33 17.34
N LYS A 127 13.31 -9.50 18.29
CA LYS A 127 12.49 -8.42 18.84
C LYS A 127 12.12 -7.41 17.76
N ASP A 128 13.06 -7.00 16.93
CA ASP A 128 12.80 -6.06 15.82
C ASP A 128 11.88 -6.67 14.78
N ARG A 129 12.11 -7.93 14.41
CA ARG A 129 11.25 -8.69 13.50
C ARG A 129 9.81 -8.73 13.99
N ARG A 130 9.59 -9.06 15.26
CA ARG A 130 8.25 -9.04 15.85
C ARG A 130 7.61 -7.66 15.78
N HIS A 131 8.35 -6.59 16.07
CA HIS A 131 7.79 -5.25 16.03
C HIS A 131 7.47 -4.81 14.59
N PHE A 132 8.29 -5.20 13.61
CA PHE A 132 8.01 -4.96 12.19
C PHE A 132 6.75 -5.69 11.75
N ARG A 133 6.60 -6.96 12.12
CA ARG A 133 5.41 -7.77 11.86
C ARG A 133 4.16 -7.17 12.49
N ALA A 134 4.23 -6.73 13.75
CA ALA A 134 3.13 -6.05 14.42
C ALA A 134 2.75 -4.73 13.73
N MET A 135 3.74 -3.95 13.30
CA MET A 135 3.52 -2.73 12.50
C MET A 135 2.83 -3.06 11.17
N ALA A 136 3.34 -4.04 10.43
CA ALA A 136 2.74 -4.47 9.16
C ALA A 136 1.28 -4.88 9.33
N ARG A 137 0.96 -5.64 10.39
CA ARG A 137 -0.42 -6.03 10.74
C ARG A 137 -1.31 -4.81 10.93
N ILE A 138 -0.92 -3.89 11.82
CA ILE A 138 -1.68 -2.66 12.13
C ILE A 138 -1.94 -1.87 10.84
N MET A 139 -0.93 -1.72 9.99
CA MET A 139 -1.05 -0.93 8.77
C MET A 139 -1.94 -1.59 7.71
N PHE A 140 -1.85 -2.91 7.52
CA PHE A 140 -2.71 -3.60 6.54
C PHE A 140 -4.16 -3.76 7.01
N GLU A 141 -4.40 -4.04 8.30
CA GLU A 141 -5.75 -4.02 8.88
C GLU A 141 -6.38 -2.63 8.72
N ARG A 142 -5.59 -1.57 8.93
CA ARG A 142 -6.04 -0.19 8.73
C ARG A 142 -6.32 0.12 7.26
N TYR A 143 -5.48 -0.35 6.34
CA TYR A 143 -5.70 -0.18 4.90
C TYR A 143 -7.02 -0.85 4.47
N GLN A 144 -7.26 -2.08 4.93
CA GLN A 144 -8.52 -2.80 4.70
C GLN A 144 -9.72 -2.06 5.28
N GLY A 145 -9.60 -1.52 6.50
CA GLY A 145 -10.65 -0.72 7.13
C GLY A 145 -10.95 0.57 6.35
N MET A 146 -9.92 1.22 5.80
CA MET A 146 -10.05 2.42 4.96
C MET A 146 -10.50 2.11 3.53
N ARG A 147 -10.29 0.88 3.03
CA ARG A 147 -10.69 0.43 1.69
C ARG A 147 -11.40 -0.93 1.76
N PRO A 148 -12.68 -0.97 2.14
CA PRO A 148 -13.44 -2.21 2.21
C PRO A 148 -13.45 -2.94 0.85
N GLY A 149 -12.97 -4.19 0.86
CA GLY A 149 -12.84 -5.04 -0.33
C GLY A 149 -11.47 -4.99 -1.01
N SER A 150 -10.52 -4.18 -0.54
CA SER A 150 -9.12 -4.19 -0.95
C SER A 150 -8.22 -4.70 0.18
N GLY A 151 -7.29 -5.61 -0.13
CA GLY A 151 -6.30 -6.09 0.83
C GLY A 151 -6.84 -6.98 1.96
N ALA A 152 -8.07 -7.50 1.85
CA ALA A 152 -8.69 -8.35 2.86
C ALA A 152 -7.98 -9.71 3.05
N ASP A 153 -7.17 -10.10 2.09
CA ASP A 153 -6.38 -11.32 2.03
C ASP A 153 -4.90 -11.13 2.42
N LEU A 154 -4.45 -9.89 2.64
CA LEU A 154 -3.07 -9.57 3.01
C LEU A 154 -2.71 -10.12 4.40
N VAL A 155 -3.55 -9.83 5.40
CA VAL A 155 -3.30 -10.25 6.78
C VAL A 155 -3.33 -11.77 6.90
N PRO A 156 -4.36 -12.50 6.39
CA PRO A 156 -4.34 -13.96 6.40
C PRO A 156 -3.11 -14.56 5.69
N ALA A 157 -2.71 -14.01 4.53
CA ALA A 157 -1.55 -14.51 3.81
C ALA A 157 -0.23 -14.34 4.57
N LEU A 158 -0.07 -13.22 5.30
CA LEU A 158 1.09 -12.99 6.14
C LEU A 158 1.06 -13.83 7.44
N GLU A 159 -0.13 -14.15 7.96
CA GLU A 159 -0.30 -15.12 9.06
C GLU A 159 0.19 -16.51 8.67
N GLU A 160 -0.02 -16.96 7.43
CA GLU A 160 0.50 -18.24 6.93
C GLU A 160 2.03 -18.26 6.88
N ILE A 161 2.67 -17.13 6.56
CA ILE A 161 4.13 -17.02 6.43
C ILE A 161 4.81 -16.91 7.80
N TRP A 162 4.29 -16.04 8.66
CA TRP A 162 4.93 -15.68 9.93
C TRP A 162 4.34 -16.40 11.15
N GLY A 163 3.21 -17.07 11.00
CA GLY A 163 2.56 -17.84 12.06
C GLY A 163 2.29 -17.01 13.32
N LYS A 164 2.55 -17.63 14.48
CA LYS A 164 2.25 -17.05 15.81
C LYS A 164 2.97 -15.72 16.07
N ASP A 165 4.09 -15.45 15.41
CA ASP A 165 4.84 -14.20 15.60
C ASP A 165 4.11 -12.98 15.00
N PHE A 166 3.24 -13.17 14.01
CA PHE A 166 2.43 -12.10 13.42
C PHE A 166 1.08 -11.91 14.15
N SER A 167 0.61 -12.94 14.84
CA SER A 167 -0.57 -12.87 15.73
C SER A 167 -0.23 -12.41 17.15
N ALA A 168 1.05 -12.38 17.53
CA ALA A 168 1.48 -11.90 18.84
C ALA A 168 1.31 -10.37 18.91
N GLY A 169 0.24 -9.93 19.58
CA GLY A 169 -0.08 -8.52 19.83
C GLY A 169 0.95 -7.84 20.73
N ILE A 170 2.10 -7.49 20.17
CA ILE A 170 3.09 -6.64 20.84
C ILE A 170 2.87 -5.19 20.45
N GLY A 171 2.98 -4.28 21.41
CA GLY A 171 2.89 -2.85 21.16
C GLY A 171 4.07 -2.36 20.31
N VAL A 172 3.80 -1.49 19.32
CA VAL A 172 4.83 -0.81 18.50
C VAL A 172 5.38 0.46 19.16
N THR A 173 4.87 0.83 20.34
CA THR A 173 5.25 2.01 21.12
C THR A 173 6.75 2.05 21.41
N GLY A 174 7.41 3.16 21.07
CA GLY A 174 8.83 3.37 21.27
C GLY A 174 9.77 2.56 20.36
N TRP A 175 9.28 1.62 19.56
CA TRP A 175 10.11 0.90 18.57
C TRP A 175 10.25 1.70 17.26
N VAL A 176 9.18 2.38 16.83
CA VAL A 176 9.20 3.30 15.68
C VAL A 176 10.31 4.35 15.82
N GLY A 177 10.55 4.87 17.04
CA GLY A 177 11.65 5.79 17.34
C GLY A 177 13.05 5.15 17.42
N ARG A 178 13.17 3.84 17.69
CA ARG A 178 14.48 3.17 17.76
C ARG A 178 15.04 2.76 16.39
N ILE A 179 14.19 2.28 15.46
CA ILE A 179 14.64 1.80 14.14
C ILE A 179 14.89 2.95 13.15
N ALA A 180 14.20 4.07 13.34
CA ALA A 180 14.48 5.37 12.73
C ALA A 180 15.98 5.63 12.51
N ASN A 181 16.79 5.50 13.56
CA ASN A 181 18.22 5.84 13.50
C ASN A 181 19.08 4.77 12.83
N ALA A 182 18.60 3.52 12.70
CA ALA A 182 19.35 2.41 12.15
C ALA A 182 19.18 2.22 10.63
N ALA A 183 18.05 2.66 10.05
CA ALA A 183 17.77 2.51 8.62
C ALA A 183 18.51 3.55 7.74
N ARG A 184 18.77 4.76 8.26
CA ARG A 184 19.41 5.87 7.53
C ARG A 184 20.89 5.67 7.23
N SER A 185 21.64 5.04 8.12
CA SER A 185 23.08 4.79 7.92
C SER A 185 23.38 3.85 6.75
N ARG A 186 22.37 3.17 6.19
CA ARG A 186 22.52 2.28 5.04
C ARG A 186 22.09 2.89 3.71
N PHE A 187 21.06 3.75 3.69
CA PHE A 187 20.72 4.48 2.46
C PHE A 187 21.70 5.61 2.15
N ALA A 188 22.33 6.21 3.15
CA ALA A 188 23.41 7.19 2.94
C ALA A 188 24.76 6.55 2.56
N ALA A 189 25.01 5.29 2.98
CA ALA A 189 26.25 4.56 2.66
C ALA A 189 26.17 3.77 1.34
N GLY A 190 25.03 3.79 0.64
CA GLY A 190 24.80 3.07 -0.62
C GLY A 190 24.88 3.96 -1.87
N SER A 191 25.20 5.25 -1.74
CA SER A 191 25.37 6.18 -2.87
C SER A 191 26.82 6.62 -3.09
N GLU A 192 27.78 6.00 -2.39
CA GLU A 192 29.23 6.20 -2.57
C GLU A 192 29.91 4.85 -2.78
N GLY A 193 29.60 4.19 -3.90
CA GLY A 193 30.22 2.93 -4.32
C GLY A 193 30.06 2.70 -5.81
#